data_AF-A0A6L6BA92-F1
#
_entry.id   AF-A0A6L6BA92-F1
#
_cell.length_a   1.000
_cell.length_b   1.000
_cell.length_c   1.000
_cell.angle_alpha   90.00
_cell.angle_beta   90.00
_cell.angle_gamma   90.00
#
_symmetry.space_group_name_H-M   'P 1'
#
loop_
_entity.id
_entity.type
_entity.pdbx_description
1 polymer ?
#
loop_
_entity_poly.entity_id
_entity_poly.type
_entity_poly.pdbx_seq_one_letter_code
_entity_poly.pdbx_strand_id
1 'polypeptide(L)'
;MSKAFLVIFSLLLSVNPAHAVEIPVSLNFQGTGYGHGVGLSQIGARGKALNGEEAHSILSYYYGGTQIVSLVDNQNIRVNIGHLLLQSTLKSGTQGSILNLYMGDVGEDLAVTPVAALTWKSSVSFIQQGSKISAFMVSGKNSYLIGSNSTWSARWSGTRYLDGVPSTVSLKIASKSVKYRYGQIQVKSVKAPIIGHRMEITNTVRIHDEYLYGIGEVPSSWPEQALIAQAIASRSYALSELGTLRRACDCNVYNSISDQAFVGVSKEIEAIYGPLWKAAVQASSTSESTGEVITLNNLPITAFFTSSSGGQTETSVNAWGQERSFTLSVPDPYSQDPTINPRYFTWTKSIDQSVLAKAFLLTDVVSLTINSRNTTGTVATITAISSDGKTSTLRGETFRSRTQLPSAWFNLI
;
A
#
# COMPACT_ATOMS: atom_id res chain seq x y z
N MET A 1 79.72 -53.75 -25.40
CA MET A 1 78.26 -53.61 -25.23
C MET A 1 78.00 -52.36 -24.40
N SER A 2 77.57 -51.27 -25.02
CA SER A 2 77.26 -50.00 -24.34
C SER A 2 75.74 -49.84 -24.27
N LYS A 3 75.19 -49.59 -23.08
CA LYS A 3 73.74 -49.38 -22.85
C LYS A 3 73.48 -47.87 -22.78
N ALA A 4 72.65 -47.37 -23.68
CA ALA A 4 72.11 -46.02 -23.62
C ALA A 4 70.92 -45.98 -22.65
N PHE A 5 70.89 -44.97 -21.77
CA PHE A 5 69.76 -44.66 -20.89
C PHE A 5 68.95 -43.52 -21.51
N LEU A 6 67.66 -43.74 -21.72
CA LEU A 6 66.70 -42.74 -22.18
C LEU A 6 66.11 -42.03 -20.95
N VAL A 7 66.23 -40.70 -20.88
CA VAL A 7 65.60 -39.88 -19.84
C VAL A 7 64.32 -39.28 -20.40
N ILE A 8 63.18 -39.61 -19.79
CA ILE A 8 61.86 -39.06 -20.10
C ILE A 8 61.63 -37.84 -19.19
N PHE A 9 61.39 -36.68 -19.80
CA PHE A 9 61.07 -35.44 -19.09
C PHE A 9 59.55 -35.33 -18.93
N SER A 10 59.05 -35.52 -17.71
CA SER A 10 57.63 -35.35 -17.37
C SER A 10 57.30 -33.87 -17.21
N LEU A 11 56.48 -33.33 -18.12
CA LEU A 11 55.93 -31.97 -18.01
C LEU A 11 54.87 -31.95 -16.89
N LEU A 12 55.22 -31.37 -15.73
CA LEU A 12 54.26 -31.08 -14.66
C LEU A 12 53.41 -29.87 -15.06
N LEU A 13 52.19 -30.11 -15.54
CA LEU A 13 51.15 -29.09 -15.67
C LEU A 13 50.73 -28.63 -14.27
N SER A 14 51.03 -27.39 -13.92
CA SER A 14 50.52 -26.73 -12.73
C SER A 14 49.03 -26.45 -12.90
N VAL A 15 48.19 -27.34 -12.36
CA VAL A 15 46.76 -27.06 -12.20
C VAL A 15 46.62 -26.07 -11.06
N ASN A 16 46.42 -24.79 -11.37
CA ASN A 16 46.00 -23.83 -10.34
C ASN A 16 44.67 -24.32 -9.74
N PRO A 17 44.54 -24.44 -8.40
CA PRO A 17 43.27 -24.81 -7.81
C PRO A 17 42.25 -23.74 -8.19
N ALA A 18 41.16 -24.14 -8.84
CA ALA A 18 40.02 -23.27 -9.05
C ALA A 18 39.53 -22.81 -7.67
N HIS A 19 39.74 -21.54 -7.32
CA HIS A 19 39.17 -20.98 -6.11
C HIS A 19 37.65 -21.00 -6.27
N ALA A 20 36.99 -21.86 -5.48
CA ALA A 20 35.55 -21.85 -5.37
C ALA A 20 35.14 -20.44 -4.92
N VAL A 21 34.33 -19.77 -5.74
CA VAL A 21 33.83 -18.44 -5.43
C VAL A 21 32.97 -18.55 -4.18
N GLU A 22 33.37 -17.88 -3.10
CA GLU A 22 32.61 -17.86 -1.85
C GLU A 22 31.30 -17.09 -2.09
N ILE A 23 30.16 -17.76 -1.87
CA ILE A 23 28.84 -17.16 -2.00
C ILE A 23 28.40 -16.67 -0.62
N PRO A 24 28.18 -15.36 -0.42
CA PRO A 24 27.78 -14.83 0.87
C PRO A 24 26.39 -15.33 1.26
N VAL A 25 26.22 -15.73 2.52
CA VAL A 25 24.91 -16.14 3.07
C VAL A 25 23.93 -14.98 3.19
N SER A 26 24.46 -13.76 3.39
CA SER A 26 23.71 -12.50 3.43
C SER A 26 24.64 -11.33 3.11
N LEU A 27 24.05 -10.18 2.76
CA LEU A 27 24.76 -8.91 2.64
C LEU A 27 24.11 -7.84 3.51
N ASN A 28 24.92 -6.98 4.13
CA ASN A 28 24.46 -5.94 5.04
C ASN A 28 24.35 -4.58 4.35
N PHE A 29 23.33 -3.86 4.75
CA PHE A 29 23.01 -2.54 4.22
C PHE A 29 22.79 -1.57 5.37
N GLN A 30 23.23 -0.34 5.17
CA GLN A 30 22.91 0.79 6.04
C GLN A 30 22.27 1.90 5.21
N GLY A 31 21.27 2.58 5.74
CA GLY A 31 20.60 3.66 5.03
C GLY A 31 19.81 4.60 5.91
N THR A 32 19.08 5.52 5.28
CA THR A 32 18.20 6.51 5.92
C THR A 32 16.86 6.55 5.21
N GLY A 33 15.84 7.17 5.80
CA GLY A 33 14.51 7.30 5.19
C GLY A 33 13.70 6.01 5.14
N TYR A 34 12.44 6.13 4.75
CA TYR A 34 11.50 5.02 4.61
C TYR A 34 10.44 5.32 3.56
N GLY A 35 10.31 4.41 2.59
CA GLY A 35 9.44 4.56 1.43
C GLY A 35 10.21 4.95 0.16
N HIS A 36 9.45 5.36 -0.86
CA HIS A 36 9.95 5.63 -2.21
C HIS A 36 10.46 7.07 -2.39
N GLY A 37 10.24 7.95 -1.42
CA GLY A 37 10.81 9.30 -1.43
C GLY A 37 10.04 10.38 -2.20
N VAL A 38 8.99 10.01 -2.93
CA VAL A 38 8.30 10.91 -3.88
C VAL A 38 7.12 11.63 -3.22
N GLY A 39 7.01 12.94 -3.47
CA GLY A 39 5.90 13.78 -2.98
C GLY A 39 6.06 14.19 -1.52
N LEU A 40 4.95 14.28 -0.78
CA LEU A 40 4.93 14.73 0.62
C LEU A 40 5.71 13.76 1.51
N SER A 41 6.78 14.25 2.16
CA SER A 41 7.41 13.53 3.28
C SER A 41 6.52 13.68 4.52
N GLN A 42 6.01 12.56 5.05
CA GLN A 42 5.12 12.57 6.22
C GLN A 42 5.87 13.06 7.47
N ILE A 43 7.08 12.57 7.70
CA ILE A 43 7.97 13.07 8.76
C ILE A 43 8.32 14.55 8.54
N GLY A 44 8.56 14.93 7.28
CA GLY A 44 8.81 16.32 6.92
C GLY A 44 7.61 17.23 7.21
N ALA A 45 6.40 16.80 6.87
CA ALA A 45 5.15 17.49 7.18
C ALA A 45 4.94 17.64 8.68
N ARG A 46 5.22 16.59 9.46
CA ARG A 46 5.20 16.64 10.93
C ARG A 46 6.18 17.69 11.46
N GLY A 47 7.43 17.68 10.97
CA GLY A 47 8.46 18.64 11.39
C GLY A 47 8.09 20.08 11.06
N LYS A 48 7.55 20.33 9.86
CA LYS A 48 7.04 21.65 9.45
C LYS A 48 5.88 22.13 10.32
N ALA A 49 4.91 21.25 10.57
CA ALA A 49 3.77 21.58 11.44
C ALA A 49 4.19 21.85 12.89
N LEU A 50 5.20 21.13 13.42
CA LEU A 50 5.78 21.42 14.74
C LEU A 50 6.47 22.79 14.81
N ASN A 51 6.90 23.34 13.66
CA ASN A 51 7.46 24.69 13.54
C ASN A 51 6.39 25.75 13.20
N GLY A 52 5.10 25.41 13.27
CA GLY A 52 4.00 26.34 13.04
C GLY A 52 3.65 26.60 11.58
N GLU A 53 4.13 25.77 10.64
CA GLU A 53 3.68 25.87 9.24
C GLU A 53 2.25 25.31 9.08
N GLU A 54 1.41 26.07 8.37
CA GLU A 54 0.05 25.69 8.00
C GLU A 54 0.03 24.62 6.89
N ALA A 55 -1.03 23.81 6.83
CA ALA A 55 -1.19 22.71 5.89
C ALA A 55 -0.99 23.13 4.42
N HIS A 56 -1.51 24.29 4.04
CA HIS A 56 -1.36 24.83 2.69
C HIS A 56 0.10 25.12 2.33
N SER A 57 0.88 25.66 3.27
CA SER A 57 2.32 25.92 3.11
C SER A 57 3.10 24.62 3.00
N ILE A 58 2.77 23.64 3.85
CA ILE A 58 3.35 22.29 3.81
C ILE A 58 3.11 21.65 2.44
N LEU A 59 1.87 21.65 1.97
CA LEU A 59 1.52 21.04 0.69
C LEU A 59 2.15 21.76 -0.50
N SER A 60 2.14 23.10 -0.51
CA SER A 60 2.75 23.90 -1.57
C SER A 60 4.26 23.68 -1.66
N TYR A 61 4.92 23.36 -0.54
CA TYR A 61 6.33 23.00 -0.50
C TYR A 61 6.62 21.68 -1.23
N TYR A 62 5.82 20.64 -0.98
CA TYR A 62 6.06 19.30 -1.54
C TYR A 62 5.47 19.10 -2.94
N TYR A 63 4.43 19.85 -3.30
CA TYR A 63 3.72 19.76 -4.58
C TYR A 63 3.86 21.07 -5.37
N GLY A 64 5.07 21.59 -5.49
CA GLY A 64 5.31 22.83 -6.24
C GLY A 64 4.80 22.75 -7.70
N GLY A 65 4.30 23.88 -8.20
CA GLY A 65 3.68 23.96 -9.53
C GLY A 65 2.23 23.46 -9.60
N THR A 66 1.64 23.08 -8.46
CA THR A 66 0.22 22.70 -8.34
C THR A 66 -0.59 23.80 -7.65
N GLN A 67 -1.90 23.63 -7.55
CA GLN A 67 -2.82 24.53 -6.86
C GLN A 67 -3.71 23.74 -5.90
N ILE A 68 -4.01 24.31 -4.74
CA ILE A 68 -5.02 23.77 -3.83
C ILE A 68 -6.33 24.50 -4.12
N VAL A 69 -7.35 23.76 -4.55
CA VAL A 69 -8.66 24.30 -4.92
C VAL A 69 -9.77 23.47 -4.28
N SER A 70 -10.95 24.06 -4.12
CA SER A 70 -12.13 23.35 -3.63
C SER A 70 -12.81 22.61 -4.77
N LEU A 71 -12.94 21.29 -4.67
CA LEU A 71 -13.66 20.44 -5.63
C LEU A 71 -14.73 19.60 -4.94
N VAL A 72 -15.75 19.22 -5.69
CA VAL A 72 -16.74 18.23 -5.25
C VAL A 72 -16.05 16.88 -5.08
N ASP A 73 -16.14 16.30 -3.89
CA ASP A 73 -15.47 15.07 -3.47
C ASP A 73 -16.43 14.02 -2.86
N ASN A 74 -17.73 14.14 -3.15
CA ASN A 74 -18.76 13.22 -2.67
C ASN A 74 -18.90 11.94 -3.51
N GLN A 75 -18.00 11.70 -4.47
CA GLN A 75 -18.00 10.48 -5.28
C GLN A 75 -17.64 9.26 -4.43
N ASN A 76 -18.15 8.10 -4.84
CA ASN A 76 -17.79 6.83 -4.24
C ASN A 76 -16.48 6.28 -4.84
N ILE A 77 -15.61 5.77 -3.98
CA ILE A 77 -14.40 5.03 -4.33
C ILE A 77 -14.53 3.58 -3.87
N ARG A 78 -14.13 2.64 -4.73
CA ARG A 78 -14.12 1.21 -4.42
C ARG A 78 -12.73 0.78 -3.95
N VAL A 79 -12.62 0.49 -2.66
CA VAL A 79 -11.35 0.10 -2.01
C VAL A 79 -11.27 -1.42 -1.90
N ASN A 80 -10.23 -2.05 -2.44
CA ASN A 80 -10.00 -3.48 -2.23
C ASN A 80 -9.53 -3.73 -0.79
N ILE A 81 -10.32 -4.52 -0.06
CA ILE A 81 -10.12 -4.86 1.35
C ILE A 81 -9.92 -6.36 1.58
N GLY A 82 -9.82 -7.13 0.49
CA GLY A 82 -9.54 -8.56 0.47
C GLY A 82 -9.14 -9.01 -0.93
N HIS A 83 -7.91 -9.50 -1.07
CA HIS A 83 -7.29 -9.77 -2.37
C HIS A 83 -6.95 -11.25 -2.54
N LEU A 84 -7.29 -11.82 -3.71
CA LEU A 84 -7.00 -13.19 -4.13
C LEU A 84 -7.44 -14.29 -3.12
N LEU A 85 -8.63 -14.15 -2.55
CA LEU A 85 -9.10 -15.02 -1.46
C LEU A 85 -9.78 -16.30 -1.97
N LEU A 86 -9.75 -17.35 -1.15
CA LEU A 86 -10.59 -18.55 -1.33
C LEU A 86 -11.81 -18.55 -0.40
N GLN A 87 -11.70 -17.88 0.74
CA GLN A 87 -12.78 -17.79 1.72
C GLN A 87 -12.69 -16.48 2.52
N SER A 88 -13.84 -16.02 2.99
CA SER A 88 -13.95 -14.91 3.94
C SER A 88 -15.22 -15.03 4.76
N THR A 89 -15.31 -14.28 5.86
CA THR A 89 -16.53 -14.19 6.66
C THR A 89 -16.83 -12.74 6.99
N LEU A 90 -18.06 -12.29 6.75
CA LEU A 90 -18.56 -10.98 7.16
C LEU A 90 -19.56 -11.14 8.30
N LYS A 91 -19.30 -10.49 9.43
CA LYS A 91 -20.12 -10.62 10.66
C LYS A 91 -20.84 -9.31 10.98
N SER A 92 -22.12 -9.40 11.36
CA SER A 92 -22.91 -8.28 11.89
C SER A 92 -22.45 -7.95 13.32
N GLY A 93 -22.15 -6.68 13.58
CA GLY A 93 -21.43 -6.27 14.79
C GLY A 93 -22.26 -5.70 15.93
N THR A 94 -23.39 -5.03 15.65
CA THR A 94 -24.12 -4.23 16.66
C THR A 94 -25.46 -4.87 17.03
N GLN A 95 -25.85 -4.79 18.30
CA GLN A 95 -27.17 -5.27 18.71
C GLN A 95 -28.26 -4.43 18.02
N GLY A 96 -29.27 -5.07 17.44
CA GLY A 96 -30.33 -4.41 16.68
C GLY A 96 -29.95 -4.01 15.25
N SER A 97 -28.70 -4.26 14.79
CA SER A 97 -28.33 -4.01 13.40
C SER A 97 -28.70 -5.15 12.47
N ILE A 98 -29.05 -4.79 11.23
CA ILE A 98 -29.30 -5.72 10.14
C ILE A 98 -28.14 -5.63 9.14
N LEU A 99 -27.74 -6.79 8.60
CA LEU A 99 -26.83 -6.92 7.46
C LEU A 99 -27.59 -7.64 6.34
N ASN A 100 -27.94 -6.90 5.30
CA ASN A 100 -28.61 -7.42 4.12
C ASN A 100 -27.61 -7.93 3.10
N LEU A 101 -27.90 -9.10 2.52
CA LEU A 101 -27.13 -9.71 1.44
C LEU A 101 -27.94 -9.72 0.16
N TYR A 102 -27.27 -9.40 -0.94
CA TYR A 102 -27.84 -9.30 -2.29
C TYR A 102 -27.05 -10.14 -3.27
N MET A 103 -27.73 -10.73 -4.24
CA MET A 103 -27.10 -11.39 -5.38
C MET A 103 -26.75 -10.36 -6.46
N GLY A 104 -25.50 -10.35 -6.93
CA GLY A 104 -25.01 -9.40 -7.93
C GLY A 104 -24.34 -8.15 -7.34
N ASP A 105 -23.87 -7.28 -8.24
CA ASP A 105 -23.45 -5.91 -7.91
C ASP A 105 -24.69 -5.01 -7.96
N VAL A 106 -25.16 -4.55 -6.80
CA VAL A 106 -26.41 -3.77 -6.69
C VAL A 106 -26.19 -2.27 -6.86
N GLY A 107 -24.94 -1.82 -7.05
CA GLY A 107 -24.62 -0.40 -7.18
C GLY A 107 -25.20 0.43 -6.03
N GLU A 108 -25.74 1.60 -6.35
CA GLU A 108 -26.33 2.54 -5.37
C GLU A 108 -27.85 2.46 -5.27
N ASP A 109 -28.50 1.58 -6.03
CA ASP A 109 -29.97 1.45 -6.02
C ASP A 109 -30.45 0.95 -4.66
N LEU A 110 -31.23 1.77 -3.96
CA LEU A 110 -31.74 1.48 -2.62
C LEU A 110 -33.02 0.62 -2.63
N ALA A 111 -33.69 0.48 -3.78
CA ALA A 111 -34.93 -0.28 -3.92
C ALA A 111 -34.70 -1.80 -4.12
N VAL A 112 -33.44 -2.24 -4.22
CA VAL A 112 -33.13 -3.66 -4.42
C VAL A 112 -33.56 -4.49 -3.20
N THR A 113 -34.19 -5.64 -3.45
CA THR A 113 -34.63 -6.56 -2.39
C THR A 113 -33.49 -7.51 -1.99
N PRO A 114 -33.18 -7.67 -0.69
CA PRO A 114 -32.16 -8.60 -0.25
C PRO A 114 -32.63 -10.06 -0.39
N VAL A 115 -31.69 -10.96 -0.68
CA VAL A 115 -31.96 -12.41 -0.68
C VAL A 115 -31.83 -13.03 0.72
N ALA A 116 -31.18 -12.32 1.63
CA ALA A 116 -31.06 -12.70 3.03
C ALA A 116 -30.82 -11.46 3.91
N ALA A 117 -31.30 -11.51 5.15
CA ALA A 117 -31.05 -10.50 6.17
C ALA A 117 -30.48 -11.17 7.43
N LEU A 118 -29.33 -10.70 7.89
CA LEU A 118 -28.61 -11.23 9.04
C LEU A 118 -28.81 -10.30 10.23
N THR A 119 -29.08 -10.87 11.39
CA THR A 119 -29.24 -10.14 12.65
C THR A 119 -27.97 -10.21 13.51
N TRP A 120 -28.01 -9.61 14.70
CA TRP A 120 -26.88 -9.55 15.61
C TRP A 120 -26.29 -10.94 15.91
N LYS A 121 -24.95 -11.02 15.96
CA LYS A 121 -24.14 -12.23 16.14
C LYS A 121 -24.19 -13.27 15.01
N SER A 122 -24.95 -13.05 13.95
CA SER A 122 -24.88 -13.85 12.73
C SER A 122 -23.75 -13.36 11.80
N SER A 123 -23.30 -14.25 10.92
CA SER A 123 -22.31 -13.94 9.88
C SER A 123 -22.66 -14.61 8.55
N VAL A 124 -22.09 -14.11 7.47
CA VAL A 124 -22.10 -14.77 6.17
C VAL A 124 -20.67 -15.21 5.83
N SER A 125 -20.50 -16.49 5.50
CA SER A 125 -19.24 -17.04 5.00
C SER A 125 -19.31 -17.17 3.48
N PHE A 126 -18.29 -16.66 2.80
CA PHE A 126 -18.14 -16.76 1.35
C PHE A 126 -17.07 -17.80 1.03
N ILE A 127 -17.35 -18.71 0.10
CA ILE A 127 -16.42 -19.75 -0.34
C ILE A 127 -16.33 -19.73 -1.86
N GLN A 128 -15.11 -19.56 -2.39
CA GLN A 128 -14.83 -19.57 -3.82
C GLN A 128 -15.05 -20.98 -4.40
N GLN A 129 -15.81 -21.09 -5.50
CA GLN A 129 -16.11 -22.32 -6.22
C GLN A 129 -16.05 -22.09 -7.73
N GLY A 130 -14.91 -22.38 -8.35
CA GLY A 130 -14.72 -22.08 -9.79
C GLY A 130 -14.94 -20.60 -10.05
N SER A 131 -15.80 -20.26 -11.02
CA SER A 131 -16.15 -18.86 -11.33
C SER A 131 -17.20 -18.23 -10.40
N LYS A 132 -17.77 -18.98 -9.46
CA LYS A 132 -18.81 -18.52 -8.53
C LYS A 132 -18.32 -18.52 -7.09
N ILE A 133 -19.09 -17.88 -6.22
CA ILE A 133 -18.88 -17.79 -4.78
C ILE A 133 -20.18 -18.23 -4.12
N SER A 134 -20.09 -19.24 -3.26
CA SER A 134 -21.21 -19.73 -2.46
C SER A 134 -21.24 -18.97 -1.14
N ALA A 135 -22.42 -18.46 -0.77
CA ALA A 135 -22.64 -17.71 0.46
C ALA A 135 -23.42 -18.55 1.47
N PHE A 136 -22.91 -18.67 2.69
CA PHE A 136 -23.51 -19.44 3.78
C PHE A 136 -23.84 -18.51 4.94
N MET A 137 -25.11 -18.46 5.35
CA MET A 137 -25.48 -17.81 6.61
C MET A 137 -25.08 -18.71 7.78
N VAL A 138 -24.39 -18.14 8.75
CA VAL A 138 -23.95 -18.82 9.97
C VAL A 138 -24.59 -18.13 11.17
N SER A 139 -25.32 -18.91 11.98
CA SER A 139 -25.91 -18.46 13.23
C SER A 139 -25.69 -19.51 14.31
N GLY A 140 -24.88 -19.17 15.32
CA GLY A 140 -24.41 -20.13 16.32
C GLY A 140 -23.60 -21.25 15.68
N LYS A 141 -24.07 -22.51 15.81
CA LYS A 141 -23.45 -23.70 15.21
C LYS A 141 -24.03 -24.07 13.85
N ASN A 142 -25.11 -23.41 13.43
CA ASN A 142 -25.83 -23.78 12.21
C ASN A 142 -25.30 -22.97 11.02
N SER A 143 -25.24 -23.62 9.85
CA SER A 143 -24.83 -23.03 8.59
C SER A 143 -25.82 -23.40 7.49
N TYR A 144 -26.30 -22.41 6.74
CA TYR A 144 -27.31 -22.56 5.68
C TYR A 144 -26.80 -21.94 4.38
N LEU A 145 -26.88 -22.68 3.27
CA LEU A 145 -26.54 -22.15 1.95
C LEU A 145 -27.62 -21.15 1.52
N ILE A 146 -27.20 -19.91 1.21
CA ILE A 146 -28.08 -18.88 0.63
C ILE A 146 -28.15 -19.07 -0.89
N GLY A 147 -27.01 -19.32 -1.53
CA GLY A 147 -26.92 -19.53 -2.97
C GLY A 147 -25.48 -19.41 -3.47
N SER A 148 -25.32 -19.43 -4.80
CA SER A 148 -24.02 -19.29 -5.48
C SER A 148 -24.10 -18.31 -6.64
N ASN A 149 -23.22 -17.30 -6.64
CA ASN A 149 -23.18 -16.24 -7.66
C ASN A 149 -21.73 -15.77 -7.89
N SER A 150 -21.42 -15.20 -9.05
CA SER A 150 -20.11 -14.60 -9.33
C SER A 150 -19.89 -13.28 -8.57
N THR A 151 -20.96 -12.64 -8.10
CA THR A 151 -20.89 -11.41 -7.31
C THR A 151 -21.98 -11.38 -6.24
N TRP A 152 -21.63 -10.84 -5.08
CA TRP A 152 -22.53 -10.55 -3.96
C TRP A 152 -22.30 -9.12 -3.49
N SER A 153 -23.37 -8.50 -2.98
CA SER A 153 -23.28 -7.21 -2.31
C SER A 153 -23.86 -7.32 -0.90
N ALA A 154 -23.30 -6.56 0.04
CA ALA A 154 -23.72 -6.55 1.44
C ALA A 154 -23.86 -5.11 1.94
N ARG A 155 -25.00 -4.79 2.55
CA ARG A 155 -25.34 -3.47 3.13
C ARG A 155 -25.79 -3.64 4.57
N TRP A 156 -25.42 -2.71 5.45
CA TRP A 156 -25.75 -2.82 6.88
C TRP A 156 -26.30 -1.53 7.46
N SER A 157 -27.06 -1.68 8.55
CA SER A 157 -27.79 -0.59 9.20
C SER A 157 -26.89 0.59 9.61
N GLY A 158 -27.46 1.78 9.50
CA GLY A 158 -26.82 3.04 9.88
C GLY A 158 -25.77 3.52 8.87
N THR A 159 -25.83 3.01 7.64
CA THR A 159 -25.06 3.52 6.48
C THR A 159 -26.01 4.23 5.52
N ARG A 160 -25.47 4.92 4.52
CA ARG A 160 -26.26 5.53 3.44
C ARG A 160 -27.04 4.51 2.59
N TYR A 161 -26.72 3.22 2.73
CA TYR A 161 -27.30 2.14 1.93
C TYR A 161 -28.38 1.35 2.67
N LEU A 162 -28.49 1.51 3.99
CA LEU A 162 -29.50 0.84 4.81
C LEU A 162 -29.71 1.61 6.12
N ASP A 163 -30.92 2.12 6.29
CA ASP A 163 -31.33 2.80 7.53
C ASP A 163 -31.29 1.86 8.74
N GLY A 164 -31.23 2.46 9.93
CA GLY A 164 -31.24 1.77 11.21
C GLY A 164 -30.13 2.24 12.15
N VAL A 165 -29.91 1.48 13.22
CA VAL A 165 -28.91 1.84 14.24
C VAL A 165 -27.51 1.92 13.64
N PRO A 166 -26.69 2.93 14.00
CA PRO A 166 -25.27 2.97 13.67
C PRO A 166 -24.59 1.65 14.00
N SER A 167 -23.99 1.00 13.00
CA SER A 167 -23.38 -0.31 13.20
C SER A 167 -22.10 -0.52 12.43
N THR A 168 -21.33 -1.51 12.87
CA THR A 168 -20.14 -1.96 12.15
C THR A 168 -20.31 -3.39 11.67
N VAL A 169 -19.69 -3.71 10.55
CA VAL A 169 -19.46 -5.08 10.12
C VAL A 169 -18.00 -5.45 10.32
N SER A 170 -17.75 -6.73 10.57
CA SER A 170 -16.39 -7.26 10.77
C SER A 170 -16.07 -8.25 9.65
N LEU A 171 -15.12 -7.89 8.78
CA LEU A 171 -14.60 -8.78 7.76
C LEU A 171 -13.43 -9.58 8.32
N LYS A 172 -13.57 -10.89 8.36
CA LYS A 172 -12.52 -11.83 8.75
C LYS A 172 -11.92 -12.48 7.51
N ILE A 173 -10.59 -12.37 7.40
CA ILE A 173 -9.77 -13.01 6.38
C ILE A 173 -8.64 -13.73 7.11
N ALA A 174 -8.59 -15.07 6.98
CA ALA A 174 -7.71 -15.92 7.76
C ALA A 174 -7.81 -15.61 9.28
N SER A 175 -6.71 -15.19 9.92
CA SER A 175 -6.66 -14.82 11.33
C SER A 175 -6.95 -13.34 11.60
N LYS A 176 -7.00 -12.49 10.57
CA LYS A 176 -7.17 -11.04 10.71
C LYS A 176 -8.64 -10.66 10.60
N SER A 177 -9.05 -9.68 11.40
CA SER A 177 -10.40 -9.13 11.41
C SER A 177 -10.35 -7.61 11.38
N VAL A 178 -10.98 -7.01 10.37
CA VAL A 178 -11.07 -5.55 10.20
C VAL A 178 -12.52 -5.13 10.27
N LYS A 179 -12.80 -4.01 10.94
CA LYS A 179 -14.15 -3.48 11.12
C LYS A 179 -14.39 -2.31 10.17
N TYR A 180 -15.61 -2.25 9.62
CA TYR A 180 -16.05 -1.17 8.74
C TYR A 180 -17.34 -0.57 9.29
N ARG A 181 -17.38 0.77 9.35
CA ARG A 181 -18.54 1.54 9.78
C ARG A 181 -19.36 2.05 8.59
N TYR A 182 -18.69 2.36 7.49
CA TYR A 182 -19.27 3.01 6.32
C TYR A 182 -19.14 2.18 5.06
N GLY A 183 -19.98 2.51 4.08
CA GLY A 183 -19.96 1.93 2.76
C GLY A 183 -20.92 0.76 2.56
N GLN A 184 -20.68 0.03 1.48
CA GLN A 184 -21.25 -1.29 1.19
C GLN A 184 -20.13 -2.20 0.69
N ILE A 185 -20.24 -3.49 0.97
CA ILE A 185 -19.19 -4.46 0.60
C ILE A 185 -19.63 -5.27 -0.61
N GLN A 186 -18.78 -5.34 -1.64
CA GLN A 186 -18.93 -6.25 -2.76
C GLN A 186 -17.94 -7.41 -2.61
N VAL A 187 -18.39 -8.61 -2.96
CA VAL A 187 -17.59 -9.84 -2.99
C VAL A 187 -17.71 -10.43 -4.38
N LYS A 188 -16.61 -10.43 -5.15
CA LYS A 188 -16.60 -10.78 -6.57
C LYS A 188 -15.57 -11.83 -6.90
N SER A 189 -15.97 -12.79 -7.74
CA SER A 189 -15.07 -13.77 -8.34
C SER A 189 -14.37 -13.14 -9.55
N VAL A 190 -13.05 -13.01 -9.48
CA VAL A 190 -12.18 -12.47 -10.53
C VAL A 190 -11.22 -13.56 -10.99
N LYS A 191 -11.00 -13.66 -12.31
CA LYS A 191 -10.04 -14.60 -12.88
C LYS A 191 -8.62 -14.04 -12.73
N ALA A 192 -7.85 -14.57 -11.80
CA ALA A 192 -6.43 -14.22 -11.65
C ALA A 192 -5.58 -15.02 -12.66
N PRO A 193 -4.53 -14.41 -13.24
CA PRO A 193 -3.56 -15.14 -14.05
C PRO A 193 -2.97 -16.31 -13.24
N ILE A 194 -2.75 -17.45 -13.89
CA ILE A 194 -2.08 -18.64 -13.35
C ILE A 194 -2.91 -19.41 -12.29
N ILE A 195 -3.41 -18.75 -11.25
CA ILE A 195 -4.02 -19.41 -10.09
C ILE A 195 -5.54 -19.62 -10.22
N GLY A 196 -6.15 -19.15 -11.31
CA GLY A 196 -7.57 -19.31 -11.59
C GLY A 196 -8.44 -18.27 -10.88
N HIS A 197 -9.72 -18.58 -10.69
CA HIS A 197 -10.65 -17.64 -10.04
C HIS A 197 -10.34 -17.48 -8.55
N ARG A 198 -10.37 -16.23 -8.09
CA ARG A 198 -10.23 -15.84 -6.69
C ARG A 198 -11.25 -14.76 -6.33
N MET A 199 -11.52 -14.66 -5.05
CA MET A 199 -12.44 -13.70 -4.49
C MET A 199 -11.71 -12.39 -4.20
N GLU A 200 -12.21 -11.31 -4.78
CA GLU A 200 -11.90 -9.94 -4.44
C GLU A 200 -13.03 -9.36 -3.59
N ILE A 201 -12.68 -8.64 -2.53
CA ILE A 201 -13.64 -7.99 -1.64
C ILE A 201 -13.35 -6.51 -1.63
N THR A 202 -14.36 -5.71 -1.91
CA THR A 202 -14.23 -4.25 -1.93
C THR A 202 -15.22 -3.58 -1.00
N ASN A 203 -14.84 -2.43 -0.45
CA ASN A 203 -15.74 -1.53 0.25
C ASN A 203 -15.93 -0.28 -0.62
N THR A 204 -17.17 0.02 -0.98
CA THR A 204 -17.54 1.23 -1.72
C THR A 204 -17.93 2.31 -0.72
N VAL A 205 -17.10 3.34 -0.59
CA VAL A 205 -17.23 4.44 0.39
C VAL A 205 -17.16 5.80 -0.30
N ARG A 206 -17.84 6.80 0.26
CA ARG A 206 -17.75 8.19 -0.19
C ARG A 206 -16.40 8.79 0.18
N ILE A 207 -15.75 9.48 -0.77
CA ILE A 207 -14.42 10.06 -0.54
C ILE A 207 -14.46 11.09 0.60
N HIS A 208 -15.39 12.05 0.53
CA HIS A 208 -15.52 13.20 1.45
C HIS A 208 -15.27 12.90 2.94
N ASP A 209 -15.85 11.83 3.48
CA ASP A 209 -15.85 11.53 4.90
C ASP A 209 -15.63 10.03 5.19
N GLU A 210 -16.38 9.14 4.54
CA GLU A 210 -16.33 7.70 4.80
C GLU A 210 -14.97 7.06 4.49
N TYR A 211 -14.36 7.43 3.36
CA TYR A 211 -13.03 6.97 2.97
C TYR A 211 -11.95 7.61 3.82
N LEU A 212 -11.96 8.96 3.91
CA LEU A 212 -10.91 9.71 4.59
C LEU A 212 -10.86 9.43 6.10
N TYR A 213 -11.99 9.19 6.77
CA TYR A 213 -11.98 8.75 8.17
C TYR A 213 -11.29 7.39 8.37
N GLY A 214 -11.21 6.56 7.34
CA GLY A 214 -10.52 5.27 7.38
C GLY A 214 -9.06 5.30 6.93
N ILE A 215 -8.50 6.46 6.58
CA ILE A 215 -7.10 6.59 6.17
C ILE A 215 -6.17 6.53 7.38
N GLY A 216 -5.25 5.55 7.37
CA GLY A 216 -4.32 5.23 8.44
C GLY A 216 -2.85 5.53 8.12
N GLU A 217 -2.59 6.54 7.29
CA GLU A 217 -1.25 6.84 6.75
C GLU A 217 -0.28 7.42 7.78
N VAL A 218 -0.77 8.30 8.65
CA VAL A 218 0.01 8.96 9.71
C VAL A 218 -0.65 8.73 11.06
N PRO A 219 0.10 8.68 12.19
CA PRO A 219 -0.49 8.64 13.53
C PRO A 219 -1.43 9.83 13.78
N SER A 220 -2.61 9.58 14.36
CA SER A 220 -3.59 10.64 14.63
C SER A 220 -3.15 11.59 15.76
N SER A 221 -2.06 11.25 16.46
CA SER A 221 -1.44 12.07 17.50
C SER A 221 -0.49 13.14 16.94
N TRP A 222 -0.31 13.20 15.62
CA TRP A 222 0.52 14.21 14.99
C TRP A 222 -0.11 15.60 15.03
N PRO A 223 0.69 16.67 14.85
CA PRO A 223 0.18 18.03 14.85
C PRO A 223 -0.94 18.22 13.83
N GLU A 224 -1.92 19.04 14.19
CA GLU A 224 -3.14 19.29 13.42
C GLU A 224 -2.85 19.62 11.95
N GLN A 225 -1.94 20.55 11.67
CA GLN A 225 -1.61 20.98 10.30
C GLN A 225 -0.98 19.86 9.46
N ALA A 226 -0.28 18.91 10.08
CA ALA A 226 0.21 17.71 9.38
C ALA A 226 -0.93 16.73 9.06
N LEU A 227 -1.93 16.60 9.96
CA LEU A 227 -3.11 15.79 9.71
C LEU A 227 -3.97 16.37 8.58
N ILE A 228 -4.18 17.70 8.58
CA ILE A 228 -4.92 18.41 7.51
C ILE A 228 -4.21 18.23 6.17
N ALA A 229 -2.88 18.44 6.13
CA ALA A 229 -2.10 18.23 4.92
C ALA A 229 -2.23 16.78 4.40
N GLN A 230 -2.15 15.79 5.29
CA GLN A 230 -2.34 14.39 4.90
C GLN A 230 -3.76 14.10 4.40
N ALA A 231 -4.80 14.69 5.01
CA ALA A 231 -6.19 14.52 4.56
C ALA A 231 -6.40 15.07 3.14
N ILE A 232 -5.88 16.27 2.86
CA ILE A 232 -5.93 16.90 1.52
C ILE A 232 -5.16 16.06 0.49
N ALA A 233 -3.95 15.60 0.81
CA ALA A 233 -3.17 14.73 -0.08
C ALA A 233 -3.91 13.40 -0.34
N SER A 234 -4.47 12.78 0.70
CA SER A 234 -5.22 11.54 0.56
C SER A 234 -6.49 11.70 -0.29
N ARG A 235 -7.22 12.80 -0.11
CA ARG A 235 -8.38 13.15 -0.96
C ARG A 235 -7.99 13.31 -2.43
N SER A 236 -6.90 14.03 -2.68
CA SER A 236 -6.40 14.31 -4.02
C SER A 236 -6.01 13.03 -4.76
N TYR A 237 -5.27 12.15 -4.08
CA TYR A 237 -4.94 10.83 -4.61
C TYR A 237 -6.21 10.03 -4.94
N ALA A 238 -7.16 9.93 -4.01
CA ALA A 238 -8.39 9.16 -4.19
C ALA A 238 -9.21 9.65 -5.40
N LEU A 239 -9.33 10.97 -5.57
CA LEU A 239 -10.00 11.57 -6.73
C LEU A 239 -9.26 11.28 -8.04
N SER A 240 -7.92 11.26 -8.03
CA SER A 240 -7.12 10.95 -9.22
C SER A 240 -7.22 9.49 -9.68
N GLU A 241 -7.59 8.57 -8.78
CA GLU A 241 -7.77 7.14 -9.04
C GLU A 241 -9.22 6.77 -9.41
N LEU A 242 -10.11 7.75 -9.51
CA LEU A 242 -11.45 7.54 -10.05
C LEU A 242 -11.40 7.25 -11.55
N GLY A 243 -12.35 6.43 -12.02
CA GLY A 243 -12.44 6.03 -13.42
C GLY A 243 -12.74 4.54 -13.56
N THR A 244 -12.15 3.92 -14.59
CA THR A 244 -12.36 2.49 -14.86
C THR A 244 -11.74 1.64 -13.76
N LEU A 245 -12.53 0.77 -13.14
CA LEU A 245 -12.04 -0.15 -12.12
C LEU A 245 -10.93 -1.05 -12.67
N ARG A 246 -9.88 -1.22 -11.86
CA ARG A 246 -8.79 -2.16 -12.13
C ARG A 246 -9.37 -3.58 -12.10
N ARG A 247 -9.37 -4.26 -13.25
CA ARG A 247 -9.98 -5.60 -13.40
C ARG A 247 -9.42 -6.65 -12.44
N ALA A 248 -8.16 -6.52 -12.04
CA ALA A 248 -7.47 -7.50 -11.19
C ALA A 248 -7.95 -7.51 -9.73
N CYS A 249 -8.48 -6.39 -9.22
CA CYS A 249 -8.97 -6.26 -7.84
C CYS A 249 -10.44 -5.83 -7.76
N ASP A 250 -11.06 -5.58 -8.92
CA ASP A 250 -12.37 -4.92 -9.04
C ASP A 250 -12.45 -3.60 -8.27
N CYS A 251 -11.37 -2.81 -8.26
CA CYS A 251 -11.22 -1.67 -7.35
C CYS A 251 -10.64 -0.43 -8.04
N ASN A 252 -10.83 0.73 -7.42
CA ASN A 252 -10.06 1.94 -7.75
C ASN A 252 -8.68 1.87 -7.07
N VAL A 253 -8.66 1.54 -5.77
CA VAL A 253 -7.47 1.53 -4.93
C VAL A 253 -7.42 0.30 -4.02
N TYR A 254 -6.22 -0.16 -3.71
CA TYR A 254 -5.95 -1.13 -2.64
C TYR A 254 -5.90 -0.44 -1.27
N ASN A 255 -6.18 -1.18 -0.21
CA ASN A 255 -6.11 -0.69 1.18
C ASN A 255 -4.71 -0.77 1.83
N SER A 256 -3.65 -0.80 1.02
CA SER A 256 -2.28 -1.06 1.49
C SER A 256 -1.27 -0.11 0.84
N ILE A 257 0.02 -0.32 1.12
CA ILE A 257 1.13 0.45 0.54
C ILE A 257 1.20 0.44 -1.00
N SER A 258 0.41 -0.40 -1.67
CA SER A 258 0.23 -0.33 -3.13
C SER A 258 -0.52 0.93 -3.57
N ASP A 259 -1.40 1.46 -2.72
CA ASP A 259 -2.09 2.74 -2.90
C ASP A 259 -2.12 3.48 -1.55
N GLN A 260 -3.22 3.38 -0.79
CA GLN A 260 -3.36 4.02 0.52
C GLN A 260 -3.78 3.05 1.61
N ALA A 261 -3.22 3.22 2.81
CA ALA A 261 -3.54 2.48 4.01
C ALA A 261 -4.96 2.78 4.51
N PHE A 262 -5.97 2.11 3.94
CA PHE A 262 -7.35 2.18 4.40
C PHE A 262 -7.64 1.11 5.46
N VAL A 263 -7.78 1.53 6.71
CA VAL A 263 -7.88 0.63 7.88
C VAL A 263 -9.32 0.42 8.37
N GLY A 264 -10.30 0.92 7.63
CA GLY A 264 -11.70 0.90 8.05
C GLY A 264 -11.92 1.81 9.26
N VAL A 265 -12.74 1.37 10.21
CA VAL A 265 -13.16 2.23 11.33
C VAL A 265 -12.08 2.41 12.41
N SER A 266 -11.01 1.60 12.41
CA SER A 266 -10.07 1.56 13.53
C SER A 266 -9.41 2.91 13.83
N LYS A 267 -9.24 3.74 12.81
CA LYS A 267 -8.68 5.08 12.92
C LYS A 267 -9.62 6.03 13.66
N GLU A 268 -10.88 6.07 13.25
CA GLU A 268 -11.92 6.94 13.81
C GLU A 268 -12.17 6.63 15.29
N ILE A 269 -12.10 5.35 15.69
CA ILE A 269 -12.42 4.91 17.07
C ILE A 269 -11.22 4.90 18.02
N GLU A 270 -10.07 5.45 17.62
CA GLU A 270 -8.96 5.68 18.54
C GLU A 270 -9.43 6.60 19.68
N ALA A 271 -9.42 6.10 20.92
CA ALA A 271 -10.12 6.72 22.04
C ALA A 271 -9.76 8.20 22.29
N ILE A 272 -8.49 8.57 22.08
CA ILE A 272 -7.98 9.93 22.29
C ILE A 272 -7.79 10.67 20.97
N TYR A 273 -7.17 10.00 19.99
CA TYR A 273 -6.67 10.69 18.79
C TYR A 273 -7.59 10.56 17.57
N GLY A 274 -8.54 9.63 17.57
CA GLY A 274 -9.50 9.45 16.48
C GLY A 274 -10.33 10.71 16.21
N PRO A 275 -10.82 11.41 17.25
CA PRO A 275 -11.47 12.71 17.09
C PRO A 275 -10.58 13.77 16.41
N LEU A 276 -9.27 13.77 16.65
CA LEU A 276 -8.35 14.72 16.01
C LEU A 276 -8.20 14.45 14.52
N TRP A 277 -8.07 13.17 14.12
CA TRP A 277 -8.07 12.81 12.70
C TRP A 277 -9.37 13.21 12.01
N LYS A 278 -10.51 12.92 12.65
CA LYS A 278 -11.83 13.29 12.13
C LYS A 278 -11.97 14.81 11.97
N ALA A 279 -11.52 15.58 12.95
CA ALA A 279 -11.50 17.04 12.91
C ALA A 279 -10.60 17.57 11.78
N ALA A 280 -9.43 16.97 11.54
CA ALA A 280 -8.56 17.36 10.43
C ALA A 280 -9.18 17.09 9.05
N VAL A 281 -9.87 15.96 8.88
CA VAL A 281 -10.65 15.67 7.65
C VAL A 281 -11.75 16.71 7.46
N GLN A 282 -12.47 17.08 8.52
CA GLN A 282 -13.49 18.14 8.47
C GLN A 282 -12.90 19.52 8.18
N ALA A 283 -11.76 19.87 8.78
CA ALA A 283 -11.07 21.14 8.57
C ALA A 283 -10.55 21.30 7.12
N SER A 284 -10.26 20.19 6.44
CA SER A 284 -9.92 20.18 5.00
C SER A 284 -11.14 20.22 4.06
N SER A 285 -12.35 20.39 4.61
CA SER A 285 -13.60 20.45 3.86
C SER A 285 -14.14 21.87 3.80
N THR A 286 -14.69 22.27 2.66
CA THR A 286 -15.23 23.63 2.42
C THR A 286 -16.76 23.67 2.41
N SER A 287 -17.40 22.52 2.25
CA SER A 287 -18.85 22.31 2.45
C SER A 287 -19.11 20.84 2.77
N GLU A 288 -20.37 20.43 2.91
CA GLU A 288 -20.76 19.02 3.11
C GLU A 288 -20.47 18.09 1.92
N SER A 289 -20.02 18.64 0.78
CA SER A 289 -19.75 17.87 -0.44
C SER A 289 -18.53 18.36 -1.23
N THR A 290 -17.79 19.31 -0.68
CA THR A 290 -16.59 19.86 -1.32
C THR A 290 -15.42 19.86 -0.34
N GLY A 291 -14.26 19.46 -0.83
CA GLY A 291 -13.02 19.41 -0.07
C GLY A 291 -11.89 20.12 -0.78
N GLU A 292 -10.85 20.44 -0.04
CA GLU A 292 -9.61 20.96 -0.60
C GLU A 292 -8.83 19.84 -1.29
N VAL A 293 -8.41 20.12 -2.53
CA VAL A 293 -7.78 19.15 -3.44
C VAL A 293 -6.60 19.80 -4.15
N ILE A 294 -5.50 19.06 -4.23
CA ILE A 294 -4.28 19.43 -4.95
C ILE A 294 -4.48 19.09 -6.43
N THR A 295 -4.34 20.09 -7.28
CA THR A 295 -4.62 19.98 -8.71
C THR A 295 -3.49 20.52 -9.57
N LEU A 296 -3.35 19.94 -10.76
CA LEU A 296 -2.54 20.48 -11.84
C LEU A 296 -3.44 20.63 -13.06
N ASN A 297 -3.50 21.82 -13.65
CA ASN A 297 -4.43 22.13 -14.74
C ASN A 297 -5.90 21.78 -14.38
N ASN A 298 -6.31 22.09 -13.15
CA ASN A 298 -7.64 21.81 -12.58
C ASN A 298 -8.02 20.31 -12.50
N LEU A 299 -7.07 19.40 -12.70
CA LEU A 299 -7.27 17.97 -12.49
C LEU A 299 -6.60 17.52 -11.19
N PRO A 300 -7.26 16.70 -10.35
CA PRO A 300 -6.63 16.12 -9.16
C PRO A 300 -5.34 15.39 -9.51
N ILE A 301 -4.27 15.68 -8.78
CA ILE A 301 -3.01 14.93 -8.95
C ILE A 301 -3.05 13.61 -8.19
N THR A 302 -2.29 12.62 -8.66
CA THR A 302 -1.90 11.49 -7.81
C THR A 302 -0.91 11.99 -6.77
N ALA A 303 -1.43 12.50 -5.64
CA ALA A 303 -0.63 13.10 -4.58
C ALA A 303 0.15 12.02 -3.82
N PHE A 304 1.31 11.64 -4.35
CA PHE A 304 2.21 10.69 -3.68
C PHE A 304 2.71 11.24 -2.35
N PHE A 305 2.94 10.35 -1.41
CA PHE A 305 3.58 10.67 -0.13
C PHE A 305 4.43 9.49 0.33
N THR A 306 5.43 9.77 1.16
CA THR A 306 6.40 8.81 1.66
C THR A 306 6.58 9.00 3.16
N SER A 307 6.94 7.95 3.90
CA SER A 307 7.11 8.06 5.35
C SER A 307 8.23 9.05 5.73
N SER A 308 9.43 8.87 5.18
CA SER A 308 10.53 9.83 5.30
C SER A 308 11.46 9.77 4.09
N SER A 309 12.08 10.90 3.77
CA SER A 309 12.83 11.12 2.52
C SER A 309 14.35 11.00 2.67
N GLY A 310 14.86 10.56 3.81
CA GLY A 310 16.31 10.47 4.04
C GLY A 310 17.06 11.82 4.00
N GLY A 311 16.36 12.96 3.89
CA GLY A 311 16.90 14.31 3.86
C GLY A 311 16.45 15.15 2.66
N GLN A 312 15.94 14.53 1.60
CA GLN A 312 15.48 15.21 0.39
C GLN A 312 14.51 14.32 -0.39
N THR A 313 13.40 14.87 -0.89
CA THR A 313 12.44 14.10 -1.68
C THR A 313 13.00 13.74 -3.06
N GLU A 314 12.44 12.68 -3.66
CA GLU A 314 12.82 12.14 -4.95
C GLU A 314 11.76 12.44 -6.02
N THR A 315 12.20 12.53 -7.27
CA THR A 315 11.34 12.67 -8.44
C THR A 315 10.78 11.32 -8.89
N SER A 316 9.59 11.31 -9.51
CA SER A 316 9.01 10.07 -10.02
C SER A 316 9.82 9.43 -11.15
N VAL A 317 10.56 10.24 -11.93
CA VAL A 317 11.41 9.74 -13.03
C VAL A 317 12.59 8.93 -12.50
N ASN A 318 13.20 9.37 -11.40
CA ASN A 318 14.28 8.65 -10.74
C ASN A 318 13.76 7.41 -10.01
N ALA A 319 12.66 7.55 -9.26
CA ALA A 319 12.07 6.44 -8.51
C ALA A 319 11.51 5.34 -9.44
N TRP A 320 10.75 5.72 -10.47
CA TRP A 320 9.93 4.79 -11.26
C TRP A 320 10.09 4.89 -12.77
N GLY A 321 10.84 5.87 -13.28
CA GLY A 321 11.14 6.00 -14.71
C GLY A 321 10.08 6.73 -15.52
N GLN A 322 9.03 7.21 -14.88
CA GLN A 322 8.02 8.03 -15.53
C GLN A 322 7.99 9.40 -14.88
N GLU A 323 8.11 10.43 -15.70
CA GLU A 323 8.04 11.81 -15.23
C GLU A 323 6.61 12.21 -14.87
N ARG A 324 6.49 12.90 -13.74
CA ARG A 324 5.28 13.58 -13.29
C ARG A 324 5.70 14.95 -12.80
N SER A 325 5.25 16.00 -13.47
CA SER A 325 5.74 17.37 -13.28
C SER A 325 5.54 17.92 -11.87
N PHE A 326 4.57 17.39 -11.11
CA PHE A 326 4.30 17.76 -9.73
C PHE A 326 5.13 16.99 -8.69
N THR A 327 6.09 16.16 -9.12
CA THR A 327 6.98 15.42 -8.22
C THR A 327 8.37 16.05 -8.20
N LEU A 328 8.54 16.99 -7.28
CA LEU A 328 9.78 17.77 -7.15
C LEU A 328 10.71 17.18 -6.08
N SER A 329 12.01 17.41 -6.27
CA SER A 329 13.00 17.19 -5.23
C SER A 329 13.15 18.45 -4.39
N VAL A 330 12.77 18.37 -3.12
CA VAL A 330 12.86 19.45 -2.14
C VAL A 330 13.58 18.96 -0.87
N PRO A 331 14.39 19.81 -0.22
CA PRO A 331 15.02 19.47 1.06
C PRO A 331 13.99 19.03 2.12
N ASP A 332 14.38 18.12 3.00
CA ASP A 332 13.57 17.70 4.14
C ASP A 332 14.49 17.39 5.33
N PRO A 333 14.97 18.44 6.02
CA PRO A 333 15.91 18.28 7.14
C PRO A 333 15.31 17.48 8.29
N TYR A 334 13.98 17.44 8.43
CA TYR A 334 13.30 16.72 9.51
C TYR A 334 13.40 15.20 9.37
N SER A 335 13.53 14.68 8.15
CA SER A 335 13.86 13.27 7.94
C SER A 335 15.25 12.89 8.47
N GLN A 336 16.14 13.87 8.64
CA GLN A 336 17.46 13.73 9.23
C GLN A 336 17.52 14.21 10.70
N ASP A 337 16.37 14.40 11.35
CA ASP A 337 16.32 14.70 12.78
C ASP A 337 16.07 13.41 13.57
N PRO A 338 16.99 12.94 14.44
CA PRO A 338 16.81 11.71 15.20
C PRO A 338 15.71 11.81 16.27
N THR A 339 15.27 13.00 16.65
CA THR A 339 14.17 13.21 17.60
C THR A 339 12.82 13.14 16.89
N ILE A 340 12.73 13.66 15.67
CA ILE A 340 11.48 13.62 14.87
C ILE A 340 11.34 12.28 14.14
N ASN A 341 12.44 11.73 13.62
CA ASN A 341 12.50 10.48 12.84
C ASN A 341 13.38 9.39 13.51
N PRO A 342 13.15 9.02 14.78
CA PRO A 342 14.06 8.14 15.52
C PRO A 342 14.25 6.76 14.88
N ARG A 343 13.26 6.27 14.12
CA ARG A 343 13.26 4.93 13.54
C ARG A 343 13.98 4.83 12.20
N TYR A 344 13.99 5.91 11.42
CA TYR A 344 14.50 5.91 10.04
C TYR A 344 15.46 7.07 9.74
N PHE A 345 15.86 7.83 10.77
CA PHE A 345 17.04 8.70 10.70
C PHE A 345 18.25 7.89 10.20
N THR A 346 18.41 6.68 10.73
CA THR A 346 19.33 5.66 10.24
C THR A 346 18.75 4.27 10.46
N TRP A 347 19.10 3.31 9.62
CA TRP A 347 18.72 1.91 9.77
C TRP A 347 19.82 1.00 9.22
N THR A 348 19.87 -0.22 9.73
CA THR A 348 20.65 -1.32 9.15
C THR A 348 19.74 -2.49 8.83
N LYS A 349 20.05 -3.23 7.76
CA LYS A 349 19.32 -4.43 7.38
C LYS A 349 20.24 -5.43 6.69
N SER A 350 20.18 -6.67 7.14
CA SER A 350 20.79 -7.80 6.43
C SER A 350 19.78 -8.41 5.46
N ILE A 351 20.22 -8.78 4.26
CA ILE A 351 19.41 -9.43 3.25
C ILE A 351 20.00 -10.80 2.94
N ASP A 352 19.20 -11.84 3.16
CA ASP A 352 19.57 -13.22 2.87
C ASP A 352 19.85 -13.42 1.38
N GLN A 353 20.79 -14.32 1.07
CA GLN A 353 21.14 -14.72 -0.29
C GLN A 353 19.87 -15.00 -1.11
N SER A 354 18.97 -15.85 -0.62
CA SER A 354 17.79 -16.28 -1.37
C SER A 354 16.90 -15.11 -1.83
N VAL A 355 16.84 -14.03 -1.03
CA VAL A 355 16.11 -12.81 -1.38
C VAL A 355 16.87 -12.01 -2.43
N LEU A 356 18.20 -11.90 -2.32
CA LEU A 356 19.05 -11.25 -3.31
C LEU A 356 18.97 -11.95 -4.68
N ALA A 357 19.17 -13.26 -4.72
CA ALA A 357 19.06 -14.07 -5.93
C ALA A 357 17.70 -13.89 -6.61
N LYS A 358 16.62 -14.02 -5.83
CA LYS A 358 15.26 -13.80 -6.33
C LYS A 358 15.03 -12.37 -6.82
N ALA A 359 15.58 -11.36 -6.13
CA ALA A 359 15.44 -9.97 -6.54
C ALA A 359 16.08 -9.70 -7.91
N PHE A 360 17.25 -10.27 -8.18
CA PHE A 360 17.99 -10.11 -9.44
C PHE A 360 17.64 -11.13 -10.52
N LEU A 361 16.82 -12.15 -10.20
CA LEU A 361 16.53 -13.30 -11.07
C LEU A 361 17.80 -14.08 -11.44
N LEU A 362 18.69 -14.25 -10.47
CA LEU A 362 19.93 -15.03 -10.58
C LEU A 362 19.83 -16.30 -9.71
N THR A 363 20.74 -17.25 -9.94
CA THR A 363 20.85 -18.46 -9.10
C THR A 363 21.39 -18.14 -7.71
N ASP A 364 22.33 -17.20 -7.66
CA ASP A 364 22.96 -16.66 -6.47
C ASP A 364 23.48 -15.24 -6.77
N VAL A 365 24.12 -14.63 -5.78
CA VAL A 365 24.71 -13.28 -5.83
C VAL A 365 26.00 -13.36 -5.05
N VAL A 366 27.11 -13.30 -5.76
CA VAL A 366 28.47 -13.28 -5.23
C VAL A 366 28.85 -11.87 -4.80
N SER A 367 28.52 -10.88 -5.64
CA SER A 367 28.86 -9.48 -5.36
C SER A 367 27.77 -8.53 -5.84
N LEU A 368 27.73 -7.36 -5.19
CA LEU A 368 26.86 -6.24 -5.52
C LEU A 368 27.70 -4.98 -5.69
N THR A 369 27.39 -4.18 -6.70
CA THR A 369 28.02 -2.88 -6.94
C THR A 369 26.95 -1.83 -7.17
N ILE A 370 26.98 -0.74 -6.38
CA ILE A 370 26.19 0.46 -6.65
C ILE A 370 26.89 1.19 -7.79
N ASN A 371 26.26 1.24 -8.97
CA ASN A 371 26.90 1.81 -10.16
C ASN A 371 26.82 3.35 -10.17
N SER A 372 25.73 3.90 -9.64
CA SER A 372 25.44 5.33 -9.67
C SER A 372 24.38 5.72 -8.64
N ARG A 373 24.33 7.02 -8.33
CA ARG A 373 23.33 7.65 -7.47
C ARG A 373 22.65 8.78 -8.19
N ASN A 374 21.38 9.02 -7.86
CA ASN A 374 20.68 10.24 -8.26
C ASN A 374 21.18 11.41 -7.39
N THR A 375 20.87 12.64 -7.81
CA THR A 375 21.28 13.87 -7.10
C THR A 375 20.83 13.90 -5.64
N THR A 376 19.71 13.26 -5.33
CA THR A 376 19.11 13.15 -3.98
C THR A 376 19.79 12.12 -3.07
N GLY A 377 20.79 11.39 -3.60
CA GLY A 377 21.51 10.33 -2.90
C GLY A 377 20.89 8.93 -3.01
N THR A 378 19.69 8.78 -3.57
CA THR A 378 19.12 7.45 -3.83
C THR A 378 20.00 6.66 -4.78
N VAL A 379 20.07 5.34 -4.61
CA VAL A 379 20.75 4.46 -5.57
C VAL A 379 20.00 4.52 -6.90
N ALA A 380 20.67 4.98 -7.96
CA ALA A 380 20.08 5.01 -9.29
C ALA A 380 20.06 3.60 -9.88
N THR A 381 21.21 2.93 -9.89
CA THR A 381 21.32 1.54 -10.33
C THR A 381 22.30 0.73 -9.48
N ILE A 382 22.02 -0.56 -9.37
CA ILE A 382 22.83 -1.55 -8.66
C ILE A 382 22.94 -2.82 -9.52
N THR A 383 24.15 -3.38 -9.61
CA THR A 383 24.43 -4.60 -10.37
C THR A 383 24.82 -5.73 -9.44
N ALA A 384 24.27 -6.92 -9.69
CA ALA A 384 24.67 -8.18 -9.10
C ALA A 384 25.46 -9.05 -10.07
N ILE A 385 26.39 -9.83 -9.55
CA ILE A 385 27.13 -10.87 -10.28
C ILE A 385 26.89 -12.22 -9.58
N SER A 386 26.54 -13.26 -10.34
CA SER A 386 26.40 -14.63 -9.85
C SER A 386 27.68 -15.46 -10.01
N SER A 387 27.74 -16.61 -9.36
CA SER A 387 28.85 -17.56 -9.38
C SER A 387 29.15 -18.14 -10.76
N ASP A 388 28.15 -18.17 -11.66
CA ASP A 388 28.29 -18.55 -13.06
C ASP A 388 28.69 -17.38 -13.98
N GLY A 389 29.00 -16.21 -13.41
CA GLY A 389 29.47 -15.02 -14.12
C GLY A 389 28.36 -14.20 -14.78
N LYS A 390 27.09 -14.55 -14.63
CA LYS A 390 25.99 -13.71 -15.13
C LYS A 390 25.84 -12.44 -14.30
N THR A 391 25.34 -11.40 -14.95
CA THR A 391 25.08 -10.11 -14.32
C THR A 391 23.63 -9.70 -14.49
N SER A 392 23.12 -8.96 -13.50
CA SER A 392 21.76 -8.41 -13.53
C SER A 392 21.78 -7.02 -12.90
N THR A 393 21.19 -6.04 -13.58
CA THR A 393 21.15 -4.64 -13.12
C THR A 393 19.71 -4.25 -12.80
N LEU A 394 19.51 -3.61 -11.65
CA LEU A 394 18.23 -3.07 -11.22
C LEU A 394 18.35 -1.57 -10.93
N ARG A 395 17.23 -0.86 -11.07
CA ARG A 395 17.06 0.45 -10.42
C ARG A 395 17.08 0.27 -8.90
N GLY A 396 17.59 1.25 -8.16
CA GLY A 396 17.65 1.16 -6.69
C GLY A 396 16.27 0.99 -6.05
N GLU A 397 15.25 1.68 -6.55
CA GLU A 397 13.86 1.52 -6.06
C GLU A 397 13.27 0.13 -6.35
N THR A 398 13.58 -0.43 -7.53
CA THR A 398 13.20 -1.82 -7.85
C THR A 398 13.88 -2.80 -6.90
N PHE A 399 15.17 -2.61 -6.63
CA PHE A 399 15.90 -3.42 -5.67
C PHE A 399 15.29 -3.29 -4.26
N ARG A 400 15.06 -2.07 -3.78
CA ARG A 400 14.40 -1.79 -2.50
C ARG A 400 13.08 -2.53 -2.36
N SER A 401 12.20 -2.42 -3.36
CA SER A 401 10.89 -3.07 -3.36
C SER A 401 11.02 -4.60 -3.27
N ARG A 402 11.89 -5.20 -4.09
CA ARG A 402 12.08 -6.67 -4.15
C ARG A 402 12.73 -7.24 -2.90
N THR A 403 13.57 -6.47 -2.21
CA THR A 403 14.27 -6.92 -0.99
C THR A 403 13.69 -6.37 0.31
N GLN A 404 12.64 -5.55 0.20
CA GLN A 404 11.99 -4.87 1.32
C GLN A 404 12.96 -4.01 2.14
N LEU A 405 13.99 -3.43 1.52
CA LEU A 405 14.78 -2.40 2.19
C LEU A 405 13.86 -1.22 2.58
N PRO A 406 14.14 -0.52 3.68
CA PRO A 406 13.34 0.64 4.08
C PRO A 406 13.27 1.72 2.99
N SER A 407 14.38 2.02 2.32
CA SER A 407 14.45 3.07 1.30
C SER A 407 15.49 2.76 0.21
N ALA A 408 15.59 3.61 -0.81
CA ALA A 408 16.66 3.59 -1.80
C ALA A 408 17.90 4.41 -1.40
N TRP A 409 17.91 5.06 -0.23
CA TRP A 409 19.08 5.74 0.34
C TRP A 409 19.89 4.76 1.18
N PHE A 410 20.72 3.94 0.54
CA PHE A 410 21.52 2.94 1.24
C PHE A 410 22.95 2.82 0.71
N ASN A 411 23.81 2.22 1.53
CA ASN A 411 25.16 1.76 1.24
C ASN A 411 25.27 0.27 1.60
N LEU A 412 26.22 -0.42 0.98
CA LEU A 412 26.68 -1.74 1.45
C LEU A 412 27.70 -1.54 2.57
N ILE A 413 27.64 -2.36 3.62
CA ILE A 413 28.52 -2.27 4.80
C ILE A 413 29.11 -3.61 5.22
#